data_AF-A0A4Q3JI85-F1
#
_entry.id   AF-A0A4Q3JI85-F1
#
_cell.length_a   1.000
_cell.length_b   1.000
_cell.length_c   1.000
_cell.angle_alpha   90.00
_cell.angle_beta   90.00
_cell.angle_gamma   90.00
#
_symmetry.space_group_name_H-M   'P 1'
#
loop_
_entity.id
_entity.type
_entity.pdbx_description
1 polymer ?
#
loop_
_entity_poly.entity_id
_entity_poly.type
_entity_poly.pdbx_seq_one_letter_code
_entity_poly.pdbx_strand_id
1 'polypeptide(L)'
;MEHEFWQSRWREGRIGFHEAEGSPRLREGLAWLTGERPGAVLVPLCGKSVDMRVLAGTGQRVVGVELAEPAAQAFFDEWGVTPEIDTHG
;
A
#
# COMPACT_ATOMS: atom_id res chain seq x y z
N MET A 1 -12.71 -2.05 -17.30
CA MET A 1 -11.45 -2.33 -16.59
C MET A 1 -11.37 -3.82 -16.34
N GLU A 2 -10.49 -4.52 -17.02
CA GLU A 2 -10.39 -5.98 -16.90
C GLU A 2 -9.61 -6.33 -15.63
N HIS A 3 -10.27 -6.94 -14.66
CA HIS A 3 -9.66 -7.31 -13.38
C HIS A 3 -8.47 -8.24 -13.59
N GLU A 4 -8.59 -9.15 -14.57
CA GLU A 4 -7.54 -10.07 -14.98
C GLU A 4 -6.29 -9.36 -15.53
N PHE A 5 -6.45 -8.20 -16.18
CA PHE A 5 -5.31 -7.44 -16.71
C PHE A 5 -4.36 -7.01 -15.60
N TRP A 6 -4.87 -6.45 -14.50
CA TRP A 6 -4.04 -6.02 -13.38
C TRP A 6 -3.43 -7.21 -12.64
N GLN A 7 -4.20 -8.26 -12.42
CA GLN A 7 -3.72 -9.50 -11.83
C GLN A 7 -2.56 -10.12 -12.62
N SER A 8 -2.68 -10.22 -13.96
CA SER A 8 -1.63 -10.73 -14.83
C SER A 8 -0.40 -9.82 -14.82
N ARG A 9 -0.61 -8.50 -14.86
CA ARG A 9 0.48 -7.52 -14.86
C ARG A 9 1.35 -7.61 -13.61
N TRP A 10 0.74 -7.82 -12.44
CA TRP A 10 1.46 -8.05 -11.18
C TRP A 10 2.20 -9.39 -11.18
N ARG A 11 1.55 -10.48 -11.62
CA ARG A 11 2.18 -11.81 -11.73
C ARG A 11 3.39 -11.82 -12.66
N GLU A 12 3.32 -11.07 -13.75
CA GLU A 12 4.39 -10.94 -14.74
C GLU A 12 5.49 -9.93 -14.32
N GLY A 13 5.37 -9.29 -13.15
CA GLY A 13 6.33 -8.29 -12.68
C GLY A 13 6.36 -7.01 -13.53
N ARG A 14 5.32 -6.73 -14.34
CA ARG A 14 5.20 -5.53 -15.18
C ARG A 14 4.75 -4.30 -14.39
N ILE A 15 5.45 -4.05 -13.28
CA ILE A 15 5.12 -3.07 -12.23
C ILE A 15 6.02 -1.84 -12.27
N GLY A 16 6.31 -1.31 -13.46
CA GLY A 16 7.16 -0.11 -13.63
C GLY A 16 6.63 1.18 -12.99
N PHE A 17 5.43 1.14 -12.41
CA PHE A 17 4.83 2.20 -11.61
C PHE A 17 5.18 2.10 -10.11
N HIS A 18 5.83 1.01 -9.67
CA HIS A 18 6.23 0.84 -8.28
C HIS A 18 7.53 1.60 -7.99
N GLU A 19 7.47 2.54 -7.05
CA GLU A 19 8.63 3.26 -6.52
C GLU A 19 9.15 2.51 -5.28
N ALA A 20 10.31 1.86 -5.40
CA ALA A 20 10.88 1.00 -4.36
C ALA A 20 11.26 1.74 -3.06
N GLU A 21 11.46 3.05 -3.13
CA GLU A 21 11.74 3.89 -1.95
C GLU A 21 10.49 4.61 -1.40
N GLY A 22 9.34 4.47 -2.05
CA GLY A 22 8.16 5.28 -1.78
C GLY A 22 8.26 6.70 -2.34
N SER A 23 7.17 7.46 -2.23
CA SER A 23 7.06 8.76 -2.87
C SER A 23 7.90 9.83 -2.15
N PRO A 24 8.83 10.52 -2.84
CA PRO A 24 9.57 11.64 -2.26
C PRO A 24 8.63 12.77 -1.77
N ARG A 25 7.52 12.97 -2.49
CA ARG A 25 6.52 13.99 -2.16
C ARG A 25 5.81 13.71 -0.84
N LEU A 26 5.54 12.43 -0.55
CA LEU A 26 4.96 12.08 0.74
C LEU A 26 5.92 12.42 1.87
N ARG A 27 7.22 12.12 1.71
CA ARG A 27 8.24 12.45 2.72
C ARG A 27 8.29 13.96 3.00
N GLU A 28 8.21 14.78 1.96
CA GLU A 28 8.17 16.25 2.08
C GLU A 28 6.90 16.75 2.80
N GLY A 29 5.74 16.15 2.49
CA GLY A 29 4.44 16.56 3.04
C GLY A 29 4.01 15.84 4.31
N LEU A 30 4.78 14.88 4.83
CA LEU A 30 4.32 13.93 5.84
C LEU A 30 3.85 14.60 7.13
N ALA A 31 4.63 15.57 7.63
CA ALA A 31 4.29 16.29 8.85
C ALA A 31 2.99 17.09 8.72
N TRP A 32 2.77 17.69 7.55
CA TRP A 32 1.53 18.41 7.26
C TRP A 32 0.32 17.47 7.15
N LEU A 33 0.50 16.30 6.51
CA LEU A 33 -0.56 15.32 6.29
C LEU A 33 -1.00 14.64 7.60
N THR A 34 -0.05 14.34 8.48
CA THR A 34 -0.31 13.54 9.70
C THR A 34 -0.68 14.40 10.91
N GLY A 35 -0.24 15.66 10.94
CA GLY A 35 -0.52 16.59 12.03
C GLY A 35 -0.04 16.10 13.40
N GLU A 36 -0.63 16.62 14.47
CA GLU A 36 -0.26 16.27 15.86
C GLU A 36 -1.06 15.11 16.45
N ARG A 37 -2.08 14.60 15.73
CA ARG A 37 -3.01 13.60 16.27
C ARG A 37 -3.13 12.37 15.38
N PRO A 38 -3.25 11.16 15.97
CA PRO A 38 -3.59 9.96 15.21
C PRO A 38 -4.90 10.16 14.44
N GLY A 39 -4.87 9.85 13.15
CA GLY A 39 -6.01 9.87 12.24
C GLY A 39 -6.11 8.58 11.44
N ALA A 40 -6.92 8.61 10.38
CA ALA A 40 -7.08 7.51 9.44
C ALA A 40 -6.74 7.96 8.02
N VAL A 41 -5.94 7.17 7.31
CA VAL A 41 -5.51 7.43 5.93
C VAL A 41 -5.97 6.28 5.04
N LEU A 42 -6.69 6.61 3.96
CA LEU A 42 -7.05 5.67 2.90
C LEU A 42 -6.06 5.79 1.75
N VAL A 43 -5.49 4.66 1.32
CA VAL A 43 -4.63 4.57 0.14
C VAL A 43 -5.33 3.69 -0.91
N PRO A 44 -6.03 4.30 -1.88
CA PRO A 44 -6.72 3.54 -2.93
C PRO A 44 -5.73 3.02 -3.97
N LEU A 45 -5.99 1.83 -4.51
CA LEU A 45 -5.14 1.14 -5.49
C LEU A 45 -3.69 1.03 -5.00
N CYS A 46 -3.54 0.60 -3.74
CA CYS A 46 -2.29 0.78 -3.02
C CYS A 46 -1.13 -0.08 -3.53
N GLY A 47 -1.41 -1.11 -4.33
CA GLY A 47 -0.42 -2.12 -4.72
C GLY A 47 0.37 -2.60 -3.50
N LYS A 48 1.68 -2.43 -3.56
CA LYS A 48 2.62 -2.64 -2.45
C LYS A 48 3.34 -1.36 -2.00
N SER A 49 2.60 -0.26 -1.89
CA SER A 49 3.20 1.06 -1.64
C SER A 49 3.97 1.12 -0.30
N VAL A 50 5.26 1.47 -0.38
CA VAL A 50 6.14 1.71 0.79
C VAL A 50 5.60 2.84 1.66
N ASP A 51 4.88 3.78 1.07
CA ASP A 51 4.29 4.93 1.74
C ASP A 51 3.29 4.53 2.83
N MET A 52 2.58 3.41 2.66
CA MET A 52 1.66 2.92 3.69
C MET A 52 2.41 2.57 4.98
N ARG A 53 3.63 2.01 4.87
CA ARG A 53 4.48 1.70 6.03
C ARG A 53 4.96 2.98 6.71
N VAL A 54 5.35 3.97 5.91
CA VAL A 54 5.78 5.28 6.42
C VAL A 54 4.64 5.94 7.20
N LEU A 55 3.45 5.97 6.62
CA LEU A 55 2.25 6.51 7.26
C LEU A 55 1.90 5.76 8.55
N ALA A 56 1.90 4.42 8.53
CA ALA A 56 1.62 3.62 9.72
C ALA A 56 2.65 3.88 10.84
N GLY A 57 3.93 4.06 10.48
CA GLY A 57 5.01 4.41 11.40
C GLY A 57 4.84 5.76 12.10
N THR A 58 4.00 6.66 11.58
CA THR A 58 3.66 7.93 12.24
C THR A 58 2.52 7.80 13.27
N GLY A 59 1.99 6.60 13.48
CA GLY A 59 0.85 6.35 14.37
C GLY A 59 -0.52 6.57 13.72
N GLN A 60 -0.57 6.78 12.40
CA GLN A 60 -1.82 6.83 11.65
C GLN A 60 -2.39 5.43 11.44
N ARG A 61 -3.72 5.30 11.47
CA ARG A 61 -4.40 4.10 11.01
C ARG A 61 -4.45 4.12 9.49
N VAL A 62 -3.76 3.21 8.82
CA VAL A 62 -3.70 3.15 7.35
C VAL A 62 -4.60 2.02 6.84
N VAL A 63 -5.41 2.33 5.84
CA VAL A 63 -6.27 1.37 5.13
C VAL A 63 -5.88 1.39 3.65
N GLY A 64 -5.48 0.24 3.12
CA GLY A 64 -5.21 0.05 1.69
C GLY A 64 -6.40 -0.64 1.02
N VAL A 65 -6.70 -0.26 -0.23
CA VAL A 65 -7.64 -0.99 -1.09
C VAL A 65 -6.89 -1.39 -2.35
N GLU A 66 -6.74 -2.69 -2.57
CA GLU A 66 -6.04 -3.24 -3.73
C GLU A 66 -6.84 -4.40 -4.32
N LEU A 67 -6.86 -4.46 -5.65
CA LEU A 67 -7.56 -5.49 -6.39
C LEU A 67 -6.68 -6.72 -6.63
N ALA A 68 -5.39 -6.50 -6.88
CA ALA A 68 -4.42 -7.53 -7.19
C ALA A 68 -3.92 -8.20 -5.92
N GLU A 69 -4.45 -9.38 -5.61
CA GLU A 69 -3.97 -10.25 -4.53
C GLU A 69 -2.43 -10.46 -4.53
N PRO A 70 -1.74 -10.67 -5.67
CA PRO A 70 -0.28 -10.75 -5.69
C PRO A 70 0.42 -9.49 -5.17
N ALA A 71 -0.18 -8.31 -5.36
CA ALA A 71 0.36 -7.06 -4.85
C ALA A 71 0.23 -6.97 -3.33
N ALA A 72 -0.93 -7.37 -2.79
CA ALA A 72 -1.18 -7.43 -1.36
C ALA A 72 -0.26 -8.45 -0.66
N GLN A 73 -0.09 -9.64 -1.25
CA GLN A 73 0.85 -10.64 -0.72
C GLN A 73 2.28 -10.10 -0.70
N ALA A 74 2.75 -9.53 -1.82
CA ALA A 74 4.09 -8.94 -1.91
C ALA A 74 4.31 -7.80 -0.91
N PHE A 75 3.28 -7.00 -0.62
CA PHE A 75 3.36 -5.94 0.40
C PHE A 75 3.69 -6.50 1.78
N PHE A 76 2.98 -7.54 2.23
CA PHE A 76 3.20 -8.15 3.53
C PHE A 76 4.52 -8.93 3.59
N ASP A 77 4.86 -9.65 2.52
CA ASP A 77 6.13 -10.38 2.40
C ASP A 77 7.33 -9.43 2.48
N GLU A 78 7.29 -8.30 1.76
CA GLU A 78 8.36 -7.28 1.77
C GLU A 78 8.47 -6.55 3.11
N TRP A 79 7.37 -6.45 3.86
CA TRP A 79 7.39 -5.94 5.22
C TRP A 79 7.82 -7.01 6.24
N GLY A 80 7.82 -8.29 5.87
CA GLY A 80 8.13 -9.39 6.78
C GLY A 80 7.08 -9.55 7.88
N VAL A 81 5.80 -9.28 7.56
CA VAL A 81 4.66 -9.39 8.49
C VAL A 81 3.69 -10.43 7.95
N THR A 82 3.19 -11.31 8.82
CA THR A 82 2.10 -12.24 8.47
C THR A 82 0.76 -11.52 8.66
N PRO A 83 -0.07 -11.37 7.62
CA PRO A 83 -1.37 -10.74 7.75
C PRO A 83 -2.38 -11.67 8.43
N GLU A 84 -3.30 -11.09 9.18
CA GLU A 84 -4.57 -11.74 9.54
C GLU A 84 -5.54 -11.58 8.36
N ILE A 85 -6.18 -12.68 7.96
CA ILE A 85 -7.03 -12.73 6.76
C ILE A 85 -8.45 -13.10 7.16
N ASP A 86 -9.37 -12.19 6.86
CA ASP A 86 -10.82 -12.39 6.98
C ASP A 86 -11.50 -12.26 5.61
N THR A 87 -12.46 -13.15 5.34
CA THR A 87 -13.25 -13.14 4.10
C THR A 87 -14.67 -12.68 4.40
N HIS A 88 -15.13 -11.65 3.68
CA HIS A 88 -16.49 -11.13 3.78
C HIS A 88 -17.20 -11.31 2.43
N GLY A 89 -18.40 -11.91 2.46
CA GLY A 89 -19.25 -12.19 1.29
C GLY A 89 -20.54 -11.39 1.30
#